data_AF-B4RHJ3-F1
#
_entry.id   AF-B4RHJ3-F1
#
_cell.length_a   1.000
_cell.length_b   1.000
_cell.length_c   1.000
_cell.angle_alpha   90.00
_cell.angle_beta   90.00
_cell.angle_gamma   90.00
#
_symmetry.space_group_name_H-M   'P 1'
#
loop_
_entity.id
_entity.type
_entity.pdbx_description
1 polymer ?
#
loop_
_entity_poly.entity_id
_entity_poly.type
_entity_poly.pdbx_seq_one_letter_code
_entity_poly.pdbx_strand_id
1 'polypeptide(L)'
;MRFGTPARIVTAAGLLALALIGLVVREGVARAQGREVRLAIEAYDPRSLLSGHYLQFQIQDRPAGDSACPPGAEGDPRSRIRGWIALVPAGGRHRAAGFADSRAGAERLGPVAVRGRLTCLPRGRPGPEGAQMEPDMTAVLDLGVDRFHAEQDQAERMEAALVRGAEGTPDGETPLAVVSVGRDGKARLKAVVIGGRRTDLDWF
;
A
#
# COMPACT_ATOMS: atom_id res chain seq x y z
N MET A 1 -29.13 20.83 -38.61
CA MET A 1 -28.87 22.05 -37.81
C MET A 1 -27.38 22.18 -37.57
N ARG A 2 -26.72 23.25 -38.04
CA ARG A 2 -25.30 23.53 -37.71
C ARG A 2 -25.29 24.31 -36.39
N PHE A 3 -24.94 23.64 -35.30
CA PHE A 3 -24.72 24.33 -34.02
C PHE A 3 -23.61 25.36 -34.18
N GLY A 4 -23.83 26.58 -33.69
CA GLY A 4 -22.81 27.63 -33.64
C GLY A 4 -21.64 27.21 -32.74
N THR A 5 -20.46 27.76 -33.01
CA THR A 5 -19.23 27.55 -32.22
C THR A 5 -19.45 27.62 -30.70
N PRO A 6 -20.17 28.62 -30.12
CA PRO A 6 -20.38 28.66 -28.67
C PRO A 6 -21.17 27.46 -28.13
N ALA A 7 -22.19 27.00 -28.84
CA ALA A 7 -22.99 25.84 -28.42
C ALA A 7 -22.14 24.55 -28.40
N ARG A 8 -21.21 24.40 -29.35
CA ARG A 8 -20.29 23.25 -29.39
C ARG A 8 -19.30 23.27 -28.23
N ILE A 9 -18.77 24.45 -27.90
CA ILE A 9 -17.84 24.63 -26.77
C ILE A 9 -18.52 24.26 -25.46
N VAL A 10 -19.73 24.80 -25.21
CA VAL A 10 -20.50 24.50 -23.99
C VAL A 10 -20.81 23.01 -23.90
N THR A 11 -21.18 22.38 -25.01
CA THR A 11 -21.46 20.94 -25.05
C THR A 11 -20.21 20.13 -24.72
N ALA A 12 -19.07 20.44 -25.34
CA ALA A 12 -17.81 19.73 -25.08
C ALA A 12 -17.32 19.92 -23.63
N ALA A 13 -17.37 21.14 -23.11
CA ALA A 13 -17.01 21.43 -21.73
C ALA A 13 -17.91 20.69 -20.74
N GLY A 14 -19.23 20.68 -20.98
CA GLY A 14 -20.19 19.93 -20.16
C GLY A 14 -19.91 18.42 -20.17
N LEU A 15 -19.62 17.84 -21.33
CA LEU A 15 -19.28 16.41 -21.44
C LEU A 15 -17.99 16.06 -20.69
N LEU A 16 -16.96 16.88 -20.80
CA LEU A 16 -15.71 16.67 -20.07
C LEU A 16 -15.89 16.80 -18.56
N ALA A 17 -16.65 17.80 -18.11
CA ALA A 17 -16.97 17.98 -16.70
C ALA A 17 -17.76 16.79 -16.13
N LEU A 18 -18.79 16.32 -16.85
CA LEU A 18 -19.56 15.14 -16.46
C LEU A 18 -18.72 13.86 -16.42
N ALA A 19 -17.81 13.68 -17.38
CA ALA A 19 -16.89 12.54 -17.37
C ALA A 19 -15.95 12.57 -16.16
N LEU A 20 -15.41 13.74 -15.79
CA LEU A 20 -14.57 13.91 -14.60
C LEU A 20 -15.35 13.66 -13.31
N ILE A 21 -16.56 14.22 -13.18
CA ILE A 21 -17.44 13.98 -12.03
C ILE A 21 -17.73 12.47 -11.90
N GLY A 22 -18.09 11.82 -13.00
CA GLY A 22 -18.33 10.38 -13.03
C GLY A 22 -17.12 9.57 -12.58
N LEU A 23 -15.92 9.97 -12.98
CA LEU A 23 -14.67 9.33 -12.55
C LEU A 23 -14.44 9.49 -11.05
N VAL A 24 -14.59 10.70 -10.51
CA VAL A 24 -14.39 10.99 -9.07
C VAL A 24 -15.40 10.23 -8.22
N VAL A 25 -16.68 10.27 -8.59
CA VAL A 25 -17.74 9.54 -7.88
C VAL A 25 -17.47 8.04 -7.91
N ARG A 26 -17.10 7.49 -9.07
CA ARG A 26 -16.78 6.06 -9.20
C ARG A 26 -15.60 5.66 -8.32
N GLU A 27 -14.52 6.45 -8.27
CA GLU A 27 -13.36 6.15 -7.41
C GLU A 27 -13.70 6.29 -5.92
N GLY A 28 -14.52 7.29 -5.56
CA GLY A 28 -15.02 7.47 -4.19
C GLY A 28 -15.87 6.29 -3.73
N VAL A 29 -16.83 5.86 -4.55
CA VAL A 29 -17.66 4.67 -4.29
C VAL A 29 -16.81 3.40 -4.20
N ALA A 30 -15.86 3.21 -5.12
CA ALA A 30 -14.96 2.05 -5.11
C ALA A 30 -14.08 2.01 -3.85
N ARG A 31 -13.62 3.17 -3.36
CA ARG A 31 -12.91 3.26 -2.08
C ARG A 31 -13.83 2.93 -0.90
N ALA A 32 -15.04 3.47 -0.89
CA ALA A 32 -15.97 3.31 0.23
C ALA A 32 -16.46 1.86 0.38
N GLN A 33 -16.74 1.20 -0.74
CA GLN A 33 -17.34 -0.15 -0.78
C GLN A 33 -16.34 -1.30 -0.89
N GLY A 34 -15.07 -1.02 -1.19
CA GLY A 34 -14.04 -2.06 -1.28
C GLY A 34 -13.76 -2.71 0.08
N ARG A 35 -13.13 -3.89 0.03
CA ARG A 35 -12.77 -4.64 1.24
C ARG A 35 -11.61 -3.95 1.94
N GLU A 36 -11.80 -3.57 3.20
CA GLU A 36 -10.69 -3.03 4.01
C GLU A 36 -9.70 -4.12 4.38
N VAL A 37 -8.43 -3.89 4.07
CA VAL A 37 -7.28 -4.64 4.54
C VAL A 37 -6.37 -3.71 5.32
N ARG A 38 -5.73 -4.24 6.37
CA ARG A 38 -4.82 -3.50 7.26
C ARG A 38 -3.42 -4.05 7.03
N LEU A 39 -2.51 -3.25 6.49
CA LEU A 39 -1.17 -3.68 6.12
C LEU A 39 -0.15 -2.97 6.99
N ALA A 40 0.86 -3.69 7.46
CA ALA A 40 1.93 -3.07 8.25
C ALA A 40 2.73 -2.08 7.39
N ILE A 41 3.07 -0.95 8.00
CA ILE A 41 3.82 0.12 7.35
C ILE A 41 5.02 0.55 8.19
N GLU A 42 6.01 1.09 7.50
CA GLU A 42 7.23 1.63 8.07
C GLU A 42 7.58 2.98 7.47
N ALA A 43 8.38 3.74 8.21
CA ALA A 43 8.94 4.99 7.72
C ALA A 43 9.84 4.71 6.51
N TYR A 44 9.77 5.60 5.53
CA TYR A 44 10.68 5.59 4.39
C TYR A 44 12.07 6.11 4.81
N ASP A 45 13.16 5.62 4.21
CA ASP A 45 14.52 6.06 4.57
C ASP A 45 14.69 7.59 4.35
N PRO A 46 15.07 8.36 5.40
CA PRO A 46 15.05 9.83 5.44
C PRO A 46 16.07 10.53 4.53
N ARG A 47 16.85 9.83 3.70
CA ARG A 47 17.73 10.48 2.71
C ARG A 47 16.97 11.15 1.54
N SER A 48 15.65 11.13 1.57
CA SER A 48 14.76 11.77 0.59
C SER A 48 13.97 12.92 1.24
N LEU A 49 14.68 14.01 1.61
CA LEU A 49 14.17 15.17 2.38
C LEU A 49 13.26 16.15 1.61
N LEU A 50 12.36 15.67 0.75
CA LEU A 50 11.40 16.54 0.03
C LEU A 50 9.96 16.00 0.13
N SER A 51 9.51 15.65 1.34
CA SER A 51 8.20 15.06 1.58
C SER A 51 7.01 16.04 1.47
N GLY A 52 7.23 17.36 1.54
CA GLY A 52 6.15 18.36 1.47
C GLY A 52 5.03 18.07 2.47
N HIS A 53 3.76 18.30 2.10
CA HIS A 53 2.57 18.01 2.91
C HIS A 53 2.14 16.52 2.90
N TYR A 54 3.09 15.58 2.80
CA TYR A 54 2.80 14.16 2.70
C TYR A 54 3.63 13.34 3.69
N LEU A 55 2.96 12.46 4.41
CA LEU A 55 3.59 11.32 5.04
C LEU A 55 3.89 10.27 3.97
N GLN A 56 5.16 9.89 3.82
CA GLN A 56 5.58 8.78 2.97
C GLN A 56 5.92 7.56 3.82
N PHE A 57 5.46 6.38 3.40
CA PHE A 57 5.67 5.13 4.12
C PHE A 57 5.85 3.97 3.14
N GLN A 58 6.42 2.86 3.61
CA GLN A 58 6.51 1.63 2.85
C GLN A 58 5.64 0.55 3.48
N ILE A 59 4.90 -0.19 2.64
CA ILE A 59 4.14 -1.35 3.10
C ILE A 59 5.09 -2.54 3.17
N GLN A 60 5.30 -3.06 4.37
CA GLN A 60 6.21 -4.17 4.62
C GLN A 60 5.51 -5.21 5.49
N ASP A 61 5.68 -6.46 5.12
CA ASP A 61 5.26 -7.60 5.91
C ASP A 61 6.49 -8.32 6.45
N ARG A 62 6.53 -8.42 7.78
CA ARG A 62 7.60 -9.03 8.55
C ARG A 62 7.02 -10.23 9.29
N PRO A 63 7.10 -11.44 8.71
CA PRO A 63 6.76 -12.64 9.46
C PRO A 63 7.74 -12.80 10.63
N ALA A 64 7.23 -13.20 11.81
CA ALA A 64 8.08 -13.53 12.95
C ALA A 64 8.55 -14.98 12.81
N GLY A 65 9.86 -15.21 12.80
CA GLY A 65 10.47 -16.54 12.65
C GLY A 65 10.40 -17.11 11.22
N ASP A 66 11.26 -18.12 10.96
CA ASP A 66 11.47 -18.89 9.71
C ASP A 66 10.74 -18.35 8.48
N SER A 67 11.33 -17.28 7.96
CA SER A 67 10.78 -16.37 6.96
C SER A 67 11.08 -16.84 5.54
N ALA A 68 10.33 -17.84 5.07
CA ALA A 68 10.21 -18.04 3.64
C ALA A 68 9.42 -16.89 3.00
N CYS A 69 9.91 -16.39 1.87
CA CYS A 69 9.14 -15.49 1.04
C CYS A 69 7.82 -16.13 0.61
N PRO A 70 6.74 -15.34 0.43
CA PRO A 70 5.49 -15.89 -0.05
C PRO A 70 5.68 -16.62 -1.38
N PRO A 71 5.04 -17.78 -1.59
CA PRO A 71 5.16 -18.56 -2.82
C PRO A 71 4.80 -17.71 -4.05
N GLY A 72 5.53 -17.91 -5.15
CA GLY A 72 5.41 -17.12 -6.37
C GLY A 72 6.08 -15.74 -6.31
N ALA A 73 6.57 -15.33 -5.13
CA ALA A 73 7.56 -14.25 -4.99
C ALA A 73 9.01 -14.77 -5.10
N GLU A 74 9.14 -16.09 -5.26
CA GLU A 74 10.39 -16.83 -5.39
C GLU A 74 10.99 -16.57 -6.79
N GLY A 75 12.01 -15.73 -6.85
CA GLY A 75 12.70 -15.29 -8.06
C GLY A 75 13.90 -14.43 -7.67
N ASP A 76 14.58 -13.79 -8.64
CA ASP A 76 15.63 -12.81 -8.32
C ASP A 76 15.08 -11.82 -7.27
N PRO A 77 15.73 -11.65 -6.09
CA PRO A 77 15.31 -10.71 -5.04
C PRO A 77 15.13 -9.26 -5.53
N ARG A 78 15.65 -8.94 -6.71
CA ARG A 78 15.52 -7.64 -7.39
C ARG A 78 14.46 -7.63 -8.49
N SER A 79 13.84 -8.76 -8.80
CA SER A 79 12.80 -8.86 -9.83
C SER A 79 11.51 -8.19 -9.35
N ARG A 80 11.17 -7.08 -10.01
CA ARG A 80 9.92 -6.34 -9.79
C ARG A 80 8.80 -6.97 -10.59
N ILE A 81 8.24 -8.07 -10.10
CA ILE A 81 7.13 -8.74 -10.80
C ILE A 81 5.83 -8.00 -10.50
N ARG A 82 5.19 -7.46 -11.55
CA ARG A 82 3.83 -6.89 -11.45
C ARG A 82 2.82 -8.00 -11.64
N GLY A 83 1.85 -8.09 -10.74
CA GLY A 83 0.80 -9.10 -10.84
C GLY A 83 -0.20 -8.96 -9.72
N TRP A 84 -0.60 -10.11 -9.18
CA TRP A 84 -1.61 -10.23 -8.16
C TRP A 84 -0.99 -10.81 -6.88
N ILE A 85 -1.14 -10.07 -5.79
CA ILE A 85 -0.69 -10.45 -4.46
C ILE A 85 -1.90 -10.98 -3.71
N ALA A 86 -1.76 -12.16 -3.12
CA ALA A 86 -2.73 -12.73 -2.21
C ALA A 86 -2.47 -12.23 -0.80
N LEU A 87 -3.50 -11.74 -0.12
CA LEU A 87 -3.46 -11.29 1.26
C LEU A 87 -4.32 -12.18 2.14
N VAL A 88 -3.78 -12.57 3.30
CA VAL A 88 -4.50 -13.37 4.33
C VAL A 88 -4.53 -12.60 5.65
N PRO A 89 -5.60 -12.75 6.46
CA PRO A 89 -5.63 -12.21 7.81
C PRO A 89 -4.55 -12.84 8.71
N ALA A 90 -3.88 -12.03 9.52
CA ALA A 90 -2.89 -12.44 10.51
C ALA A 90 -2.90 -11.46 11.69
N GLY A 91 -3.38 -11.89 12.87
CA GLY A 91 -3.28 -11.09 14.11
C GLY A 91 -3.89 -9.68 14.02
N GLY A 92 -5.08 -9.53 13.42
CA GLY A 92 -5.75 -8.23 13.28
C GLY A 92 -5.23 -7.35 12.13
N ARG A 93 -4.19 -7.79 11.42
CA ARG A 93 -3.71 -7.23 10.15
C ARG A 93 -3.84 -8.23 9.01
N HIS A 94 -3.41 -7.84 7.82
CA HIS A 94 -3.29 -8.69 6.64
C HIS A 94 -1.82 -8.81 6.28
N ARG A 95 -1.45 -9.98 5.78
CA ARG A 95 -0.08 -10.33 5.41
C ARG A 95 -0.04 -10.90 3.99
N ALA A 96 1.10 -10.83 3.31
CA ALA A 96 1.24 -11.43 1.99
C ALA A 96 1.32 -12.96 2.10
N ALA A 97 0.45 -13.66 1.38
CA ALA A 97 0.39 -15.12 1.35
C ALA A 97 0.95 -15.73 0.07
N GLY A 98 1.09 -14.93 -0.99
CA GLY A 98 1.69 -15.38 -2.24
C GLY A 98 1.50 -14.38 -3.37
N PHE A 99 2.07 -14.71 -4.52
CA PHE A 99 1.99 -13.93 -5.74
C PHE A 99 1.59 -14.81 -6.93
N ALA A 100 0.85 -14.24 -7.87
CA ALA A 100 0.45 -14.90 -9.10
C ALA A 100 0.31 -13.92 -10.26
N ASP A 101 0.48 -14.42 -11.48
CA ASP A 101 0.30 -13.63 -12.71
C ASP A 101 -1.19 -13.29 -12.99
N SER A 102 -2.11 -14.00 -12.35
CA SER A 102 -3.54 -13.81 -12.52
C SER A 102 -4.28 -13.69 -11.19
N ARG A 103 -5.41 -12.99 -11.23
CA ARG A 103 -6.29 -12.85 -10.08
C ARG A 103 -6.75 -14.20 -9.53
N ALA A 104 -7.22 -15.08 -10.40
CA ALA A 104 -7.66 -16.43 -10.00
C ALA A 104 -6.51 -17.25 -9.39
N GLY A 105 -5.26 -17.01 -9.81
CA GLY A 105 -4.08 -17.55 -9.17
C GLY A 105 -3.93 -17.06 -7.72
N ALA A 106 -4.01 -15.74 -7.51
CA ALA A 106 -3.88 -15.15 -6.17
C ALA A 106 -5.05 -15.54 -5.24
N GLU A 107 -6.28 -15.61 -5.75
CA GLU A 107 -7.47 -15.98 -4.97
C GLU A 107 -7.41 -17.45 -4.48
N ARG A 108 -6.60 -18.31 -5.11
CA ARG A 108 -6.32 -19.66 -4.59
C ARG A 108 -5.37 -19.67 -3.38
N LEU A 109 -4.58 -18.61 -3.22
CA LEU A 109 -3.56 -18.47 -2.16
C LEU A 109 -4.08 -17.66 -0.97
N GLY A 110 -5.09 -16.81 -1.17
CA GLY A 110 -5.67 -16.01 -0.10
C GLY A 110 -7.01 -15.36 -0.46
N PRO A 111 -7.80 -14.97 0.55
CA PRO A 111 -9.16 -14.45 0.38
C PRO A 111 -9.22 -13.07 -0.27
N VAL A 112 -8.12 -12.32 -0.31
CA VAL A 112 -8.05 -10.99 -0.93
C VAL A 112 -6.94 -10.97 -1.96
N ALA A 113 -7.30 -10.71 -3.22
CA ALA A 113 -6.33 -10.50 -4.30
C ALA A 113 -6.21 -9.02 -4.65
N VAL A 114 -4.99 -8.49 -4.57
CA VAL A 114 -4.69 -7.08 -4.85
C VAL A 114 -3.63 -6.97 -5.95
N ARG A 115 -3.77 -6.00 -6.84
CA ARG A 115 -2.78 -5.71 -7.87
C ARG A 115 -1.62 -4.94 -7.26
N GLY A 116 -0.39 -5.34 -7.59
CA GLY A 116 0.80 -4.65 -7.10
C GLY A 116 2.08 -5.32 -7.55
N ARG A 117 3.16 -4.95 -6.86
CA ARG A 117 4.46 -5.62 -6.90
C ARG A 117 4.80 -6.17 -5.53
N LEU A 118 5.37 -7.35 -5.49
CA LEU A 118 5.90 -7.96 -4.27
C LEU A 118 7.40 -8.17 -4.48
N THR A 119 8.20 -7.60 -3.58
CA THR A 119 9.65 -7.73 -3.60
C THR A 119 10.09 -8.34 -2.28
N CYS A 120 10.97 -9.33 -2.34
CA CYS A 120 11.49 -9.99 -1.17
C CYS A 120 12.94 -9.58 -0.92
N LEU A 121 13.20 -8.94 0.21
CA LEU A 121 14.52 -8.42 0.55
C LEU A 121 15.10 -9.16 1.76
N PRO A 122 16.36 -9.60 1.71
CA PRO A 122 17.03 -10.14 2.89
C PRO A 122 17.19 -9.04 3.94
N ARG A 123 17.07 -9.45 5.19
CA ARG A 123 17.19 -8.64 6.39
C ARG A 123 18.53 -8.96 7.06
N GLY A 124 19.17 -7.95 7.64
CA GLY A 124 20.46 -8.08 8.31
C GLY A 124 21.66 -7.66 7.44
N ARG A 125 22.79 -7.36 8.09
CA ARG A 125 24.08 -7.18 7.39
C ARG A 125 24.59 -8.56 6.97
N PRO A 126 25.30 -8.68 5.83
CA PRO A 126 26.05 -9.90 5.54
C PRO A 126 26.88 -10.28 6.76
N GLY A 127 26.73 -11.51 7.24
CA GLY A 127 27.62 -12.04 8.28
C GLY A 127 29.07 -12.12 7.78
N PRO A 128 30.05 -12.31 8.68
CA PRO A 128 31.43 -12.61 8.26
C PRO A 128 31.45 -13.80 7.28
N GLU A 129 32.39 -13.80 6.34
CA GLU A 129 32.52 -14.85 5.31
C GLU A 129 32.43 -16.26 5.92
N GLY A 130 31.53 -17.08 5.41
CA GLY A 130 31.34 -18.47 5.84
C GLY A 130 30.22 -18.71 6.86
N ALA A 131 29.58 -17.66 7.40
CA ALA A 131 28.38 -17.84 8.22
C ALA A 131 27.16 -18.19 7.35
N GLN A 132 26.54 -19.35 7.61
CA GLN A 132 25.22 -19.68 7.05
C GLN A 132 24.18 -18.78 7.69
N MET A 133 23.74 -17.78 6.94
CA MET A 133 22.64 -16.90 7.31
C MET A 133 21.34 -17.59 6.92
N GLU A 134 20.51 -17.98 7.90
CA GLU A 134 19.09 -18.18 7.64
C GLU A 134 18.52 -16.82 7.23
N PRO A 135 18.04 -16.65 5.98
CA PRO A 135 17.65 -15.34 5.51
C PRO A 135 16.36 -14.95 6.23
N ASP A 136 16.47 -14.04 7.20
CA ASP A 136 15.34 -13.23 7.63
C ASP A 136 14.90 -12.41 6.40
N MET A 137 13.69 -12.63 5.88
CA MET A 137 13.20 -12.00 4.65
C MET A 137 12.06 -11.04 4.96
N THR A 138 12.11 -9.86 4.36
CA THR A 138 11.04 -8.86 4.42
C THR A 138 10.32 -8.77 3.09
N ALA A 139 8.99 -8.97 3.12
CA ALA A 139 8.13 -8.83 1.96
C ALA A 139 7.71 -7.36 1.82
N VAL A 140 8.20 -6.69 0.79
CA VAL A 140 7.86 -5.30 0.46
C VAL A 140 6.76 -5.29 -0.60
N LEU A 141 5.63 -4.66 -0.28
CA LEU A 141 4.50 -4.55 -1.19
C LEU A 141 4.44 -3.13 -1.76
N ASP A 142 4.47 -3.02 -3.08
CA ASP A 142 4.15 -1.77 -3.77
C ASP A 142 2.79 -1.88 -4.45
N LEU A 143 1.82 -1.23 -3.80
CA LEU A 143 0.42 -1.16 -4.23
C LEU A 143 0.07 0.18 -4.87
N GLY A 144 1.05 1.08 -5.05
CA GLY A 144 0.83 2.45 -5.52
C GLY A 144 0.07 3.36 -4.54
N VAL A 145 0.10 3.04 -3.24
CA VAL A 145 -0.57 3.77 -2.16
C VAL A 145 0.37 3.98 -0.96
N ASP A 146 1.51 4.62 -1.22
CA ASP A 146 2.63 4.83 -0.29
C ASP A 146 2.69 6.26 0.31
N ARG A 147 1.67 7.08 0.04
CA ARG A 147 1.59 8.48 0.46
C ARG A 147 0.26 8.82 1.10
N PHE A 148 0.30 9.55 2.19
CA PHE A 148 -0.85 10.09 2.90
C PHE A 148 -0.71 11.60 3.03
N HIS A 149 -1.68 12.35 2.52
CA HIS A 149 -1.69 13.81 2.65
C HIS A 149 -2.10 14.20 4.07
N ALA A 150 -1.38 15.14 4.66
CA ALA A 150 -1.69 15.74 5.94
C ALA A 150 -1.10 17.15 5.99
N GLU A 151 -1.67 18.03 6.81
CA GLU A 151 -1.03 19.31 7.13
C GLU A 151 0.40 19.09 7.63
N GLN A 152 1.31 20.01 7.34
CA GLN A 152 2.76 19.77 7.51
C GLN A 152 3.11 19.36 8.95
N ASP A 153 2.60 20.07 9.94
CA ASP A 153 2.84 19.79 11.35
C ASP A 153 2.29 18.40 11.75
N GLN A 154 1.18 17.99 11.15
CA GLN A 154 0.58 16.69 11.36
C GLN A 154 1.38 15.59 10.68
N ALA A 155 1.82 15.80 9.44
CA ALA A 155 2.64 14.86 8.68
C ALA A 155 3.97 14.59 9.42
N GLU A 156 4.66 15.64 9.86
CA GLU A 156 5.92 15.55 10.62
C GLU A 156 5.72 14.79 11.95
N ARG A 157 4.63 15.05 12.68
CA ARG A 157 4.31 14.32 13.91
C ARG A 157 4.06 12.83 13.65
N MET A 158 3.34 12.51 12.58
CA MET A 158 3.05 11.13 12.18
C MET A 158 4.32 10.40 11.75
N GLU A 159 5.19 11.06 10.99
CA GLU A 159 6.47 10.53 10.55
C GLU A 159 7.38 10.24 11.75
N ALA A 160 7.52 11.18 12.68
CA ALA A 160 8.27 10.97 13.91
C ALA A 160 7.72 9.80 14.75
N ALA A 161 6.39 9.63 14.80
CA ALA A 161 5.77 8.50 15.48
C ALA A 161 6.01 7.17 14.76
N LEU A 162 6.02 7.17 13.43
CA LEU A 162 6.31 6.00 12.59
C LEU A 162 7.77 5.55 12.74
N VAL A 163 8.72 6.48 12.77
CA VAL A 163 10.14 6.21 13.04
C VAL A 163 10.32 5.62 14.45
N ARG A 164 9.76 6.24 15.49
CA ARG A 164 9.84 5.71 16.87
C ARG A 164 9.19 4.33 17.01
N GLY A 165 8.06 4.10 16.34
CA GLY A 165 7.39 2.79 16.33
C GLY A 165 8.23 1.69 15.68
N ALA A 166 9.08 2.04 14.71
CA ALA A 166 9.99 1.10 14.07
C ALA A 166 11.19 0.71 14.97
N GLU A 167 11.56 1.56 15.93
CA GLU A 167 12.69 1.36 16.85
C GLU A 167 12.39 0.40 18.02
N GLY A 168 11.16 -0.15 18.09
CA GLY A 168 10.85 -1.28 18.96
C GLY A 168 10.57 -0.89 20.41
N THR A 169 9.33 -0.51 20.70
CA THR A 169 8.77 -0.73 22.04
C THR A 169 8.04 -2.08 22.01
N PRO A 170 8.28 -3.01 22.96
CA PRO A 170 7.60 -4.32 23.01
C PRO A 170 6.06 -4.23 23.00
N ASP A 171 5.52 -3.11 23.49
CA ASP A 171 4.09 -2.78 23.54
C ASP A 171 3.66 -1.76 22.47
N GLY A 172 4.55 -1.40 21.54
CA GLY A 172 4.28 -0.42 20.49
C GLY A 172 3.36 -1.00 19.41
N GLU A 173 2.15 -0.47 19.29
CA GLU A 173 1.19 -0.91 18.27
C GLU A 173 1.79 -0.73 16.86
N THR A 174 1.86 -1.82 16.09
CA THR A 174 2.41 -1.81 14.72
C THR A 174 1.67 -0.76 13.89
N PRO A 175 2.36 0.21 13.27
CA PRO A 175 1.72 1.16 12.36
C PRO A 175 1.08 0.45 11.17
N LEU A 176 -0.12 0.89 10.77
CA LEU A 176 -0.89 0.24 9.70
C LEU A 176 -1.37 1.24 8.65
N ALA A 177 -1.30 0.86 7.37
CA ALA A 177 -2.14 1.45 6.34
C ALA A 177 -3.45 0.68 6.24
N VAL A 178 -4.57 1.40 6.24
CA VAL A 178 -5.89 0.85 5.94
C VAL A 178 -6.17 1.10 4.47
N VAL A 179 -6.22 0.01 3.71
CA VAL A 179 -6.40 0.03 2.25
C VAL A 179 -7.71 -0.63 1.90
N SER A 180 -8.47 -0.01 1.00
CA SER A 180 -9.65 -0.60 0.38
C SER A 180 -9.27 -1.26 -0.94
N VAL A 181 -9.58 -2.55 -1.06
CA VAL A 181 -9.37 -3.33 -2.27
C VAL A 181 -10.71 -3.51 -2.97
N GLY A 182 -10.84 -2.90 -4.15
CA GLY A 182 -12.04 -2.98 -4.96
C GLY A 182 -12.18 -4.30 -5.72
N ARG A 183 -13.33 -4.50 -6.37
CA ARG A 183 -13.53 -5.61 -7.32
C ARG A 183 -12.62 -5.55 -8.54
N ASP A 184 -11.93 -4.45 -8.77
CA ASP A 184 -10.91 -4.29 -9.81
C ASP A 184 -9.51 -4.73 -9.35
N GLY A 185 -9.36 -5.13 -8.08
CA GLY A 185 -8.08 -5.45 -7.46
C GLY A 185 -7.21 -4.24 -7.18
N LYS A 186 -7.69 -3.02 -7.43
CA LYS A 186 -6.92 -1.79 -7.20
C LYS A 186 -6.98 -1.43 -5.71
N ALA A 187 -5.81 -1.20 -5.14
CA ALA A 187 -5.64 -0.67 -3.80
C ALA A 187 -6.00 0.83 -3.77
N ARG A 188 -6.75 1.24 -2.75
CA ARG A 188 -7.09 2.64 -2.47
C ARG A 188 -6.86 2.89 -1.00
N LEU A 189 -5.90 3.77 -0.66
CA LEU A 189 -5.70 4.17 0.73
C LEU A 189 -6.99 4.78 1.28
N LYS A 190 -7.34 4.42 2.53
CA LYS A 190 -8.45 5.01 3.30
C LYS A 190 -7.95 5.75 4.51
N ALA A 191 -7.02 5.15 5.25
CA ALA A 191 -6.52 5.69 6.50
C ALA A 191 -5.12 5.19 6.82
N VAL A 192 -4.48 5.84 7.79
CA VAL A 192 -3.31 5.31 8.49
C VAL A 192 -3.63 5.16 9.97
N VAL A 193 -3.06 4.17 10.64
CA VAL A 193 -3.15 3.95 12.08
C VAL A 193 -1.72 4.04 12.62
N ILE A 194 -1.42 5.10 13.37
CA ILE A 194 -0.09 5.37 13.90
C ILE A 194 -0.26 5.71 15.39
N GLY A 195 0.43 4.97 16.26
CA GLY A 195 0.25 5.09 17.71
C GLY A 195 -1.20 4.82 18.15
N GLY A 196 -1.84 3.81 17.56
CA GLY A 196 -3.23 3.42 17.84
C GLY A 196 -4.33 4.36 17.35
N ARG A 197 -3.97 5.51 16.78
CA ARG A 197 -4.94 6.48 16.27
C ARG A 197 -5.14 6.30 14.77
N ARG A 198 -6.38 5.97 14.37
CA ARG A 198 -6.80 5.98 12.96
C ARG A 198 -7.01 7.42 12.49
N THR A 199 -6.38 7.76 11.38
CA THR A 199 -6.60 9.02 10.66
C THR A 199 -7.03 8.68 9.23
N ASP A 200 -8.29 8.94 8.90
CA ASP A 200 -8.84 8.74 7.56
C ASP A 200 -8.42 9.88 6.62
N LEU A 201 -8.37 9.60 5.32
CA LEU A 201 -8.16 10.61 4.28
C LEU A 201 -9.40 11.50 4.20
N ASP A 202 -9.24 12.74 4.63
CA ASP A 202 -10.21 13.82 4.58
C ASP A 202 -10.05 14.64 3.30
N TRP A 203 -10.44 14.06 2.17
CA TRP A 203 -10.79 14.87 1.01
C TRP A 203 -12.25 14.59 0.65
N PHE A 204 -13.13 15.29 1.35
CA PHE A 204 -14.49 15.60 0.96
C PHE A 204 -14.86 16.96 1.56
#